data_AF-A0A0A3XV28-F1
#
_entry.id   AF-A0A0A3XV28-F1
#
_cell.length_a   1.000
_cell.length_b   1.000
_cell.length_c   1.000
_cell.angle_alpha   90.00
_cell.angle_beta   90.00
_cell.angle_gamma   90.00
#
_symmetry.space_group_name_H-M   'P 1'
#
loop_
_entity.id
_entity.type
_entity.pdbx_description
1 polymer ?
#
loop_
_entity_poly.entity_id
_entity_poly.type
_entity_poly.pdbx_seq_one_letter_code
_entity_poly.pdbx_strand_id
1 'polypeptide(L)'
;MTDTALTRRRSENSHQKTWHIYFGDVHVGTIGTRAGVPKDVDQWGWHLGFYPGTEPGAHQSGSAETYPAARDEFERAWLQLEPTLTEENYEAWRRSRDWHAWKYRIWGNGCRMPTQNSSGWSTCFCGEQIPIACETHIYSAHRGIGA
;
A
#
# COMPACT_ATOMS: atom_id res chain seq x y z
N MET A 1 13.35 -6.39 18.39
CA MET A 1 12.42 -5.76 17.42
C MET A 1 12.90 -4.33 17.26
N THR A 2 13.28 -3.92 16.06
CA THR A 2 13.64 -2.54 15.74
C THR A 2 12.41 -1.66 15.94
N ASP A 3 12.52 -0.67 16.82
CA ASP A 3 11.47 0.29 17.18
C ASP A 3 11.23 1.26 16.01
N THR A 4 10.58 0.77 14.96
CA THR A 4 10.29 1.58 13.77
C THR A 4 9.04 2.40 14.01
N ALA A 5 9.20 3.70 14.23
CA ALA A 5 8.08 4.62 14.41
C ALA A 5 7.20 4.73 13.15
N LEU A 6 5.89 4.89 13.35
CA LEU A 6 4.94 5.12 12.25
C LEU A 6 5.15 6.50 11.62
N THR A 7 5.44 6.53 10.32
CA THR A 7 5.57 7.77 9.54
C THR A 7 4.32 8.05 8.72
N ARG A 8 4.21 9.26 8.13
CA ARG A 8 3.09 9.61 7.24
C ARG A 8 3.55 10.38 6.02
N ARG A 9 2.87 10.16 4.89
CA ARG A 9 3.02 10.92 3.64
C ARG A 9 1.65 11.47 3.22
N ARG A 10 1.60 12.69 2.69
CA ARG A 10 0.34 13.27 2.22
C ARG A 10 -0.03 12.67 0.87
N SER A 11 -1.29 12.28 0.70
CA SER A 11 -1.86 11.89 -0.59
C SER A 11 -1.96 13.09 -1.52
N GLU A 12 -1.72 12.88 -2.82
CA GLU A 12 -1.83 13.90 -3.88
C GLU A 12 -3.29 14.20 -4.29
N ASN A 13 -4.21 14.21 -3.34
CA ASN A 13 -5.59 14.63 -3.57
C ASN A 13 -5.80 16.07 -3.08
N SER A 14 -6.04 17.00 -4.00
CA SER A 14 -6.29 18.41 -3.68
C SER A 14 -7.62 18.63 -2.94
N HIS A 15 -8.58 17.72 -3.11
CA HIS A 15 -9.94 17.85 -2.57
C HIS A 15 -10.11 17.25 -1.18
N GLN A 16 -9.14 16.45 -0.70
CA GLN A 16 -9.26 15.74 0.57
C GLN A 16 -7.91 15.69 1.30
N LYS A 17 -7.91 15.99 2.60
CA LYS A 17 -6.69 15.83 3.41
C LYS A 17 -6.61 14.37 3.85
N THR A 18 -5.80 13.59 3.13
CA THR A 18 -5.52 12.19 3.48
C THR A 18 -4.03 11.97 3.67
N TRP A 19 -3.69 11.25 4.72
CA TRP A 19 -2.35 10.80 5.07
C TRP A 19 -2.27 9.29 4.89
N HIS A 20 -1.29 8.83 4.12
CA HIS A 20 -0.86 7.44 4.08
C HIS A 20 0.10 7.21 5.25
N ILE A 21 -0.19 6.21 6.08
CA ILE A 21 0.58 5.86 7.27
C ILE A 21 1.47 4.66 6.96
N TYR A 22 2.74 4.75 7.35
CA TYR A 22 3.75 3.75 7.03
C TYR A 22 4.43 3.20 8.28
N PHE A 23 4.63 1.88 8.29
CA PHE A 23 5.59 1.20 9.16
C PHE A 23 6.78 0.77 8.30
N GLY A 24 7.93 1.42 8.50
CA GLY A 24 9.05 1.29 7.57
C GLY A 24 8.64 1.72 6.17
N ASP A 25 8.72 0.80 5.21
CA ASP A 25 8.35 1.01 3.81
C ASP A 25 6.94 0.48 3.44
N VAL A 26 6.21 -0.09 4.41
CA VAL A 26 4.88 -0.68 4.20
C VAL A 26 3.79 0.35 4.53
N HIS A 27 2.88 0.59 3.58
CA HIS A 27 1.69 1.41 3.82
C HIS A 27 0.66 0.60 4.61
N VAL A 28 0.57 0.87 5.92
CA VAL A 28 -0.23 0.08 6.87
C VAL A 28 -1.65 0.62 7.08
N GLY A 29 -1.95 1.81 6.56
CA GLY A 29 -3.27 2.38 6.69
C GLY A 29 -3.34 3.85 6.33
N THR A 30 -4.52 4.45 6.49
CA THR A 30 -4.79 5.84 6.14
C THR A 30 -5.49 6.59 7.26
N ILE A 31 -5.26 7.91 7.32
CA ILE A 31 -6.03 8.84 8.14
C ILE A 31 -6.42 10.01 7.25
N GLY A 32 -7.71 10.33 7.16
CA GLY A 32 -8.15 11.43 6.30
C GLY A 32 -9.46 12.06 6.70
N THR A 33 -9.70 13.25 6.17
CA THR A 33 -10.99 13.95 6.33
C THR A 33 -12.10 13.14 5.68
N ARG A 34 -13.23 12.96 6.36
CA ARG A 34 -14.39 12.23 5.83
C ARG A 34 -15.16 13.13 4.87
N ALA A 35 -15.22 12.76 3.60
CA ALA A 35 -15.95 13.51 2.60
C ALA A 35 -17.46 13.22 2.70
N GLY A 36 -18.29 14.25 2.55
CA GLY A 36 -19.75 14.11 2.46
C GLY A 36 -20.48 13.83 3.78
N VAL A 37 -19.82 13.92 4.93
CA VAL A 37 -20.46 13.78 6.24
C VAL A 37 -20.98 15.12 6.77
N PRO A 38 -22.04 15.14 7.60
CA PRO A 38 -22.49 16.36 8.31
C PRO A 38 -21.37 17.01 9.12
N LYS A 39 -21.49 18.31 9.44
CA LYS A 39 -20.43 19.05 10.17
C LYS A 39 -20.37 18.73 11.67
N ASP A 40 -21.45 18.19 12.22
CA ASP A 40 -21.64 17.86 13.63
C ASP A 40 -21.23 16.43 13.99
N VAL A 41 -20.73 15.66 13.01
CA VAL A 41 -20.15 14.33 13.26
C VAL A 41 -18.63 14.37 13.20
N ASP A 42 -17.98 13.29 13.61
CA ASP A 42 -16.54 13.11 13.46
C ASP A 42 -16.06 13.40 12.03
N GLN A 43 -15.17 14.39 11.89
CA GLN A 43 -14.69 14.85 10.59
C GLN A 43 -13.49 14.06 10.08
N TRP A 44 -12.82 13.28 10.93
CA TRP A 44 -11.66 12.47 10.56
C TRP A 44 -12.01 10.99 10.64
N GLY A 45 -11.52 10.23 9.67
CA GLY A 45 -11.63 8.78 9.62
C GLY A 45 -10.25 8.16 9.49
N TRP A 46 -10.12 6.94 10.00
CA TRP A 46 -8.90 6.16 9.86
C TRP A 46 -9.23 4.72 9.48
N HIS A 47 -8.32 4.10 8.73
CA HIS A 47 -8.37 2.69 8.35
C HIS A 47 -6.99 2.08 8.55
N LEU A 48 -6.93 0.98 9.29
CA LEU A 48 -5.74 0.19 9.55
C LEU A 48 -5.89 -1.18 8.88
N GLY A 49 -4.83 -1.61 8.19
CA GLY A 49 -4.78 -2.85 7.42
C GLY A 49 -4.24 -2.59 6.03
N PHE A 50 -3.61 -3.61 5.45
CA PHE A 50 -2.97 -3.54 4.15
C PHE A 50 -3.08 -4.87 3.41
N TYR A 51 -3.41 -4.80 2.12
CA TYR A 51 -3.57 -5.97 1.28
C TYR A 51 -2.54 -5.99 0.15
N PRO A 52 -1.98 -7.16 -0.18
CA PRO A 52 -1.96 -8.38 0.63
C PRO A 52 -1.07 -8.20 1.88
N GLY A 53 -1.29 -9.02 2.91
CA GLY A 53 -0.47 -9.02 4.13
C GLY A 53 -1.29 -9.01 5.41
N THR A 54 -2.44 -8.35 5.45
CA THR A 54 -3.42 -8.51 6.53
C THR A 54 -4.66 -9.24 6.01
N GLU A 55 -5.19 -10.15 6.82
CA GLU A 55 -6.45 -10.81 6.51
C GLU A 55 -7.60 -9.78 6.45
N PRO A 56 -8.58 -9.92 5.55
CA PRO A 56 -9.68 -8.96 5.42
C PRO A 56 -10.43 -8.70 6.74
N GLY A 57 -10.57 -9.72 7.59
CA GLY A 57 -11.22 -9.60 8.91
C GLY A 57 -10.38 -8.93 9.99
N ALA A 58 -9.08 -8.72 9.75
CA ALA A 58 -8.17 -8.04 10.67
C ALA A 58 -8.08 -6.52 10.42
N HIS A 59 -8.71 -6.03 9.34
CA HIS A 59 -8.78 -4.60 9.07
C HIS A 59 -9.62 -3.90 10.13
N GLN A 60 -9.14 -2.76 10.60
CA GLN A 60 -9.82 -1.94 11.60
C GLN A 60 -10.07 -0.54 11.03
N SER A 61 -11.12 0.11 11.50
CA SER A 61 -11.42 1.48 11.10
C SER A 61 -12.16 2.21 12.21
N GLY A 62 -12.06 3.53 12.21
CA GLY A 62 -12.78 4.38 13.15
C GLY A 62 -12.90 5.81 12.65
N SER A 63 -13.50 6.66 13.48
CA SER A 63 -13.63 8.09 13.25
C SER A 63 -13.39 8.87 14.52
N ALA A 64 -12.93 10.11 14.37
CA ALA A 64 -12.78 11.04 15.46
C ALA A 64 -13.03 12.48 15.00
N GLU A 65 -13.35 13.36 15.94
CA GLU A 65 -13.57 14.78 15.69
C GLU A 65 -12.34 15.47 15.09
N THR A 66 -11.14 15.11 15.54
CA THR A 66 -9.88 15.77 15.19
C THR A 66 -8.83 14.81 14.64
N TYR A 67 -7.88 15.34 13.86
CA TYR A 67 -6.75 14.54 13.36
C TYR A 67 -5.92 13.91 14.49
N PRO A 68 -5.51 14.63 15.56
CA PRO A 68 -4.77 14.01 16.66
C PRO A 68 -5.52 12.86 17.31
N ALA A 69 -6.83 13.02 17.57
CA ALA A 69 -7.65 11.95 18.14
C ALA A 69 -7.71 10.71 17.22
N ALA A 70 -7.91 10.91 15.92
CA ALA A 70 -7.88 9.82 14.93
C ALA A 70 -6.49 9.14 14.86
N ARG A 71 -5.41 9.91 15.05
CA ARG A 71 -4.05 9.38 15.09
C ARG A 71 -3.80 8.54 16.33
N ASP A 72 -4.23 8.99 17.50
CA ASP A 72 -4.09 8.26 18.77
C ASP A 72 -4.88 6.94 18.73
N GLU A 73 -6.08 6.94 18.15
CA GLU A 73 -6.86 5.73 17.90
C GLU A 73 -6.17 4.76 16.95
N PHE A 74 -5.66 5.28 15.82
CA PHE A 74 -4.90 4.48 14.86
C PHE A 74 -3.68 3.81 15.51
N GLU A 75 -2.89 4.57 16.28
CA GLU A 75 -1.70 4.05 16.95
C GLU A 75 -2.05 2.99 18.00
N ARG A 76 -3.14 3.17 18.75
CA ARG A 76 -3.64 2.13 19.67
C ARG A 76 -4.07 0.86 18.94
N ALA A 77 -4.73 0.98 17.80
CA ALA A 77 -5.11 -0.16 16.96
C ALA A 77 -3.85 -0.84 16.37
N TRP A 78 -2.85 -0.07 15.96
CA TRP A 78 -1.58 -0.57 15.45
C TRP A 78 -0.84 -1.41 16.49
N LEU A 79 -0.76 -0.96 17.75
CA LEU A 79 -0.12 -1.71 18.83
C LEU A 79 -0.78 -3.07 19.13
N GLN A 80 -2.05 -3.25 18.75
CA GLN A 80 -2.73 -4.54 18.86
C GLN A 80 -2.49 -5.43 17.64
N LEU A 81 -2.39 -4.85 16.45
CA LEU A 81 -2.21 -5.59 15.20
C LEU A 81 -0.75 -6.00 14.96
N GLU A 82 0.21 -5.10 15.17
CA GLU A 82 1.63 -5.29 14.85
C GLU A 82 2.23 -6.60 15.41
N PRO A 83 1.95 -7.01 16.66
CA PRO A 83 2.47 -8.26 17.21
C PRO A 83 1.95 -9.52 16.52
N THR A 84 0.86 -9.41 15.77
CA THR A 84 0.29 -10.54 15.00
C THR A 84 0.91 -10.68 13.61
N LEU A 85 1.66 -9.66 13.17
CA LEU A 85 2.26 -9.61 11.85
C LEU A 85 3.67 -10.19 11.87
N THR A 86 4.02 -10.86 10.78
CA THR A 86 5.35 -11.39 10.52
C THR A 86 5.98 -10.67 9.33
N GLU A 87 7.27 -10.92 9.11
CA GLU A 87 7.96 -10.41 7.93
C GLU A 87 7.31 -10.89 6.62
N GLU A 88 6.67 -12.08 6.61
CA GLU A 88 5.95 -12.58 5.44
C GLU A 88 4.75 -11.70 5.07
N ASN A 89 4.05 -11.15 6.06
CA ASN A 89 2.94 -10.23 5.85
C ASN A 89 3.43 -8.95 5.17
N TYR A 90 4.50 -8.36 5.68
CA TYR A 90 5.12 -7.16 5.10
C TYR A 90 5.69 -7.44 3.69
N GLU A 91 6.31 -8.60 3.50
CA GLU A 91 6.89 -9.01 2.23
C GLU A 91 5.83 -9.22 1.14
N ALA A 92 4.68 -9.81 1.49
CA ALA A 92 3.55 -9.95 0.58
C ALA A 92 3.10 -8.58 0.05
N TRP A 93 3.00 -7.59 0.94
CA TRP A 93 2.66 -6.23 0.55
C TRP A 93 3.70 -5.62 -0.39
N ARG A 94 5.00 -5.73 -0.06
CA ARG A 94 6.08 -5.17 -0.89
C ARG A 94 6.11 -5.80 -2.29
N ARG A 95 5.89 -7.10 -2.40
CA ARG A 95 5.78 -7.79 -3.70
C ARG A 95 4.60 -7.26 -4.52
N SER A 96 3.45 -7.07 -3.88
CA SER A 96 2.28 -6.47 -4.54
C SER A 96 2.55 -5.03 -4.99
N ARG A 97 3.17 -4.20 -4.13
CA ARG A 97 3.59 -2.83 -4.48
C ARG A 97 4.47 -2.83 -5.73
N ASP A 98 5.52 -3.65 -5.72
CA ASP A 98 6.49 -3.71 -6.81
C ASP A 98 5.86 -4.24 -8.10
N TRP A 99 5.00 -5.27 -8.02
CA TRP A 99 4.22 -5.78 -9.16
C TRP A 99 3.34 -4.69 -9.79
N HIS A 100 2.60 -3.93 -8.98
CA HIS A 100 1.73 -2.86 -9.49
C HIS A 100 2.53 -1.74 -10.13
N ALA A 101 3.60 -1.25 -9.49
CA ALA A 101 4.45 -0.21 -10.05
C ALA A 101 5.16 -0.67 -11.33
N TRP A 102 5.67 -1.91 -11.37
CA TRP A 102 6.24 -2.49 -12.58
C TRP A 102 5.23 -2.56 -13.72
N LYS A 103 4.00 -3.03 -13.46
CA LYS A 103 2.92 -3.12 -14.44
C LYS A 103 2.57 -1.75 -15.04
N TYR A 104 2.42 -0.73 -14.20
CA TYR A 104 2.16 0.63 -14.67
C TYR A 104 3.34 1.19 -15.47
N ARG A 105 4.58 0.84 -15.11
CA ARG A 105 5.76 1.25 -15.88
C ARG A 105 5.86 0.56 -17.23
N ILE A 106 5.53 -0.73 -17.34
CA ILE A 106 5.42 -1.46 -18.62
C ILE A 106 4.47 -0.71 -19.56
N TRP A 107 3.27 -0.39 -19.07
CA TRP A 107 2.29 0.35 -19.87
C TRP A 107 2.75 1.78 -20.19
N GLY A 108 3.34 2.48 -19.23
CA GLY A 108 3.87 3.84 -19.43
C GLY A 108 5.01 3.92 -20.45
N ASN A 109 5.74 2.81 -20.66
CA ASN A 109 6.78 2.70 -21.69
C ASN A 109 6.24 2.16 -23.03
N GLY A 110 4.93 1.95 -23.16
CA GLY A 110 4.32 1.38 -24.37
C GLY A 110 4.62 -0.11 -24.57
N CYS A 111 5.23 -0.78 -23.60
CA CYS A 111 5.47 -2.21 -23.63
C CYS A 111 4.14 -2.97 -23.40
N ARG A 112 4.01 -4.16 -24.00
CA ARG A 112 2.85 -5.04 -23.76
C ARG A 112 3.12 -5.97 -22.59
N MET A 113 2.09 -6.33 -21.85
CA MET A 113 2.18 -7.42 -20.88
C MET A 113 2.33 -8.77 -21.59
N PRO A 114 3.04 -9.75 -21.01
CA PRO A 114 3.13 -11.09 -21.58
C PRO A 114 1.75 -11.73 -21.86
N THR A 115 0.77 -11.49 -20.98
CA THR A 115 -0.63 -11.97 -21.14
C THR A 115 -1.38 -11.34 -22.31
N GLN A 116 -0.87 -10.25 -22.88
CA GLN A 116 -1.46 -9.58 -24.04
C GLN A 116 -0.88 -10.09 -25.37
N ASN A 117 0.20 -10.88 -25.33
CA ASN A 117 0.85 -11.47 -26.49
C ASN A 117 0.44 -12.94 -26.63
N SER A 118 0.14 -13.39 -27.86
CA SER A 118 -0.23 -14.78 -28.13
C SER A 118 0.89 -15.78 -27.82
N SER A 119 2.15 -15.33 -27.85
CA SER A 119 3.31 -16.13 -27.45
C SER A 119 3.38 -16.37 -25.95
N GLY A 120 2.71 -15.56 -25.12
CA GLY A 120 2.90 -15.54 -23.68
C GLY A 120 4.25 -14.95 -23.24
N TRP A 121 4.97 -14.28 -24.15
CA TRP A 121 6.24 -13.62 -23.89
C TRP A 121 6.15 -12.13 -24.18
N SER A 122 6.94 -11.32 -23.47
CA SER A 122 7.15 -9.91 -23.77
C SER A 122 8.59 -9.49 -23.48
N THR A 123 8.92 -8.24 -23.80
CA THR A 123 10.18 -7.61 -23.43
C THR A 123 9.91 -6.59 -22.32
N CYS A 124 10.61 -6.72 -21.20
CA CYS A 124 10.54 -5.76 -20.12
C CYS A 124 11.18 -4.43 -20.55
N PHE A 125 10.85 -3.32 -19.89
CA PHE A 125 11.50 -2.02 -20.14
C PHE A 125 13.01 -2.01 -19.80
N CYS A 126 13.51 -3.04 -19.12
CA CYS A 126 14.95 -3.26 -18.89
C CYS A 126 15.63 -4.08 -19.99
N GLY A 127 14.88 -4.54 -21.00
CA GLY A 127 15.39 -5.32 -22.15
C GLY A 127 15.28 -6.84 -22.00
N GLU A 128 15.03 -7.35 -20.80
CA GLU A 128 14.92 -8.80 -20.55
C GLU A 128 13.66 -9.42 -21.18
N GLN A 129 13.75 -10.66 -21.67
CA GLN A 129 12.59 -11.42 -22.10
C GLN A 129 11.84 -11.98 -20.88
N ILE A 130 10.54 -11.76 -20.83
CA ILE A 130 9.69 -12.10 -19.69
C ILE A 130 8.52 -13.00 -20.12
N PRO A 131 8.25 -14.12 -19.43
CA PRO A 131 7.09 -14.96 -19.68
C PRO A 131 5.85 -14.43 -18.92
N ILE A 132 4.70 -15.09 -19.06
CA ILE A 132 3.51 -14.81 -18.24
C ILE A 132 3.83 -14.86 -16.73
N ALA A 133 4.55 -15.87 -16.27
CA ALA A 133 5.02 -16.02 -14.89
C ALA A 133 6.30 -15.21 -14.64
N CYS A 134 6.21 -13.88 -14.75
CA CYS A 134 7.35 -12.95 -14.65
C CYS A 134 7.59 -12.39 -13.24
N GLU A 135 6.89 -12.89 -12.22
CA GLU A 135 6.98 -12.41 -10.83
C GLU A 135 8.41 -12.48 -10.30
N THR A 136 9.13 -13.58 -10.54
CA THR A 136 10.53 -13.74 -10.12
C THR A 136 11.44 -12.66 -10.72
N HIS A 137 11.23 -12.30 -11.99
CA HIS A 137 11.97 -11.22 -12.64
C HIS A 137 11.69 -9.88 -11.94
N ILE A 138 10.44 -9.61 -11.61
CA ILE A 138 10.04 -8.35 -10.96
C ILE A 138 10.63 -8.26 -9.56
N TYR A 139 10.50 -9.32 -8.76
CA TYR A 139 10.95 -9.33 -7.37
C TYR A 139 12.48 -9.34 -7.21
N SER A 140 13.22 -9.65 -8.28
CA SER A 140 14.69 -9.60 -8.30
C SER A 140 15.23 -8.34 -8.97
N ALA A 141 14.85 -8.07 -10.23
CA ALA A 141 15.40 -6.98 -11.02
C ALA A 141 14.73 -5.62 -10.77
N HIS A 142 13.51 -5.62 -10.22
CA HIS A 142 12.70 -4.41 -10.02
C HIS A 142 12.19 -4.28 -8.58
N ARG A 143 12.89 -4.89 -7.64
CA ARG A 143 12.56 -4.77 -6.22
C ARG A 143 12.56 -3.31 -5.79
N GLY A 144 11.53 -2.88 -5.06
CA GLY A 144 11.42 -1.52 -4.55
C GLY A 144 10.98 -0.47 -5.58
N ILE A 145 10.63 -0.86 -6.81
CA ILE A 145 10.24 0.07 -7.88
C ILE A 145 9.04 0.97 -7.53
N GLY A 146 8.20 0.58 -6.57
CA GLY A 146 7.04 1.36 -6.11
C GLY A 146 7.19 2.05 -4.76
N ALA A 147 8.39 2.08 -4.16
CA ALA A 147 8.64 2.63 -2.82
C ALA A 147 8.63 4.18 -2.75
#